data_AF-A0A954PXM6-F1
#
_entry.id   AF-A0A954PXM6-F1
#
_cell.length_a   1.000
_cell.length_b   1.000
_cell.length_c   1.000
_cell.angle_alpha   90.00
_cell.angle_beta   90.00
_cell.angle_gamma   90.00
#
_symmetry.space_group_name_H-M   'P 1'
#
loop_
_entity.id
_entity.type
_entity.pdbx_description
1 polymer ?
#
loop_
_entity_poly.entity_id
_entity_poly.type
_entity_poly.pdbx_seq_one_letter_code
_entity_poly.pdbx_strand_id
1 'polypeptide(L)'
;MIAFRNEPKRYFLTLAEIRSQAADYPRVTSITGETFAVDQNGLLMHGGPYRIREKPTPEMVDVCLRWLQRAEAGRIKTPTLNSYTLKHAVERWSREYISNGSFLIAADQLGFRMVQDDRTWRATLNMDIGIGRRWYHQQPESLYWRNGAKA
;
A
#
# COMPACT_ATOMS: atom_id res chain seq x y z
N MET A 1 20.77 17.24 -44.64
CA MET A 1 19.45 16.77 -44.18
C MET A 1 19.68 15.66 -43.16
N ILE A 2 19.52 15.95 -41.88
CA ILE A 2 19.60 14.93 -40.83
C ILE A 2 18.16 14.52 -40.51
N ALA A 3 17.79 13.30 -40.89
CA ALA A 3 16.51 12.72 -40.52
C ALA A 3 16.56 12.32 -39.04
N PHE A 4 16.02 13.17 -38.17
CA PHE A 4 15.69 12.74 -36.81
C PHE A 4 14.54 11.73 -36.91
N ARG A 5 14.84 10.44 -36.79
CA ARG A 5 13.84 9.42 -36.44
C ARG A 5 13.34 9.76 -35.04
N ASN A 6 12.22 10.48 -34.96
CA ASN A 6 11.43 10.57 -33.74
C ASN A 6 10.78 9.22 -33.50
N GLU A 7 11.54 8.25 -32.99
CA GLU A 7 10.93 7.09 -32.35
C GLU A 7 10.13 7.61 -31.14
N PRO A 8 8.85 7.24 -30.98
CA PRO A 8 8.06 7.71 -29.85
C PRO A 8 8.76 7.30 -28.56
N LYS A 9 9.14 8.28 -27.73
CA LYS A 9 9.70 8.01 -26.40
C LYS A 9 8.80 7.00 -25.69
N ARG A 10 9.32 5.81 -25.45
CA ARG A 10 8.60 4.73 -24.77
C ARG A 10 8.40 5.15 -23.31
N TYR A 11 7.24 5.69 -22.97
CA TYR A 11 6.93 6.20 -21.62
C TYR A 11 6.64 5.11 -20.57
N PHE A 12 6.79 3.82 -20.94
CA PHE A 12 6.23 2.70 -20.19
C PHE A 12 7.14 1.47 -20.21
N LEU A 13 7.26 0.82 -19.06
CA LEU A 13 8.06 -0.37 -18.84
C LEU A 13 7.23 -1.65 -19.05
N THR A 14 7.89 -2.67 -19.58
CA THR A 14 7.44 -4.07 -19.60
C THR A 14 7.54 -4.71 -18.22
N LEU A 15 6.92 -5.87 -18.03
CA LEU A 15 7.04 -6.63 -16.78
C LEU A 15 8.48 -7.05 -16.47
N ALA A 16 9.28 -7.37 -17.50
CA ALA A 16 10.69 -7.72 -17.33
C ALA A 16 11.51 -6.51 -16.89
N GLU A 17 11.27 -5.34 -17.47
CA GLU A 17 11.90 -4.08 -17.06
C GLU A 17 11.51 -3.69 -15.65
N ILE A 18 10.23 -3.86 -15.27
CA ILE A 18 9.78 -3.61 -13.89
C ILE A 18 10.50 -4.55 -12.92
N ARG A 19 10.56 -5.85 -13.22
CA ARG A 19 11.26 -6.83 -12.36
C ARG A 19 12.74 -6.51 -12.21
N SER A 20 13.40 -6.08 -13.29
CA SER A 20 14.82 -5.68 -13.27
C SER A 20 15.03 -4.41 -12.44
N GLN A 21 14.22 -3.37 -12.67
CA GLN A 21 14.35 -2.08 -11.99
C GLN A 21 13.90 -2.10 -10.52
N ALA A 22 12.99 -3.02 -10.16
CA ALA A 22 12.49 -3.16 -8.80
C ALA A 22 13.18 -4.30 -8.03
N ALA A 23 14.33 -4.79 -8.51
CA ALA A 23 15.03 -5.91 -7.89
C ALA A 23 15.45 -5.63 -6.43
N ASP A 24 15.72 -4.36 -6.11
CA ASP A 24 16.14 -3.88 -4.79
C ASP A 24 15.03 -3.14 -4.03
N TYR A 25 13.78 -3.25 -4.50
CA TYR A 25 12.63 -2.67 -3.82
C TYR A 25 12.18 -3.59 -2.68
N PRO A 26 11.66 -3.00 -1.58
CA PRO A 26 11.09 -3.79 -0.50
C PRO A 26 9.95 -4.66 -1.02
N ARG A 27 9.76 -5.82 -0.39
CA ARG A 27 8.73 -6.78 -0.75
C ARG A 27 7.79 -7.01 0.43
N VAL A 28 6.54 -7.31 0.11
CA VAL A 28 5.52 -7.70 1.09
C VAL A 28 4.90 -9.02 0.66
N THR A 29 4.35 -9.77 1.63
CA THR A 29 3.82 -11.12 1.40
C THR A 29 2.32 -11.17 1.67
N SER A 30 1.55 -11.69 0.71
CA SER A 30 0.12 -11.94 0.90
C SER A 30 -0.13 -13.20 1.74
N ILE A 31 -1.37 -13.39 2.18
CA ILE A 31 -1.81 -14.64 2.84
C ILE A 31 -1.67 -15.88 1.95
N THR A 32 -1.59 -15.73 0.62
CA THR A 32 -1.38 -16.83 -0.34
C THR A 32 0.10 -17.21 -0.47
N GLY A 33 1.01 -16.46 0.16
CA GLY A 33 2.46 -16.62 0.06
C GLY A 33 3.07 -15.93 -1.17
N GLU A 34 2.27 -15.22 -1.96
CA GLU A 34 2.75 -14.43 -3.08
C GLU A 34 3.49 -13.19 -2.56
N THR A 35 4.62 -12.86 -3.21
CA THR A 35 5.42 -11.71 -2.82
C THR A 35 5.38 -10.64 -3.90
N PHE A 36 5.24 -9.39 -3.46
CA PHE A 36 5.09 -8.24 -4.33
C PHE A 36 6.16 -7.21 -3.97
N ALA A 37 6.85 -6.66 -4.98
CA ALA A 37 7.69 -5.49 -4.77
C ALA A 37 6.81 -4.26 -4.55
N VAL A 38 7.29 -3.28 -3.78
CA VAL A 38 6.50 -2.14 -3.32
C VAL A 38 7.25 -0.83 -3.53
N ASP A 39 6.60 0.14 -4.19
CA ASP A 39 7.05 1.53 -4.27
C ASP A 39 6.15 2.46 -3.44
N GLN A 40 6.34 3.78 -3.50
CA GLN A 40 5.50 4.75 -2.77
C GLN A 40 3.97 4.63 -3.03
N ASN A 41 3.53 4.19 -4.21
CA ASN A 41 2.10 4.04 -4.49
C ASN A 41 1.52 2.71 -4.00
N GLY A 42 2.35 1.72 -3.67
CA GLY A 42 1.94 0.42 -3.17
C GLY A 42 2.51 -0.74 -4.01
N LEU A 43 1.68 -1.74 -4.31
CA LEU A 43 2.11 -2.94 -5.02
C LEU A 43 2.57 -2.65 -6.45
N LEU A 44 3.73 -3.18 -6.83
CA LEU A 44 4.20 -3.24 -8.21
C LEU A 44 3.56 -4.46 -8.89
N MET A 45 2.33 -4.30 -9.38
CA MET A 45 1.58 -5.39 -9.99
C MET A 45 1.77 -5.54 -11.51
N HIS A 46 1.66 -6.78 -11.95
CA HIS A 46 1.75 -7.22 -13.33
C HIS A 46 0.54 -6.74 -14.18
N GLY A 47 0.78 -5.84 -15.13
CA GLY A 47 -0.12 -5.63 -16.27
C GLY A 47 -0.35 -4.17 -16.64
N GLY A 48 0.15 -3.75 -17.81
CA GLY A 48 -0.14 -2.44 -18.41
C GLY A 48 0.50 -1.25 -17.68
N PRO A 49 0.57 -0.07 -18.30
CA PRO A 49 1.63 0.91 -18.09
C PRO A 49 1.78 1.40 -16.64
N TYR A 50 2.82 0.93 -15.94
CA TYR A 50 3.19 1.37 -14.59
C TYR A 50 4.51 2.14 -14.61
N ARG A 51 4.56 3.29 -13.94
CA ARG A 51 5.81 4.04 -13.70
C ARG A 51 6.24 3.75 -12.27
N ILE A 52 7.36 3.03 -12.12
CA ILE A 52 8.00 2.81 -10.83
C ILE A 52 8.28 4.19 -10.21
N ARG A 53 7.82 4.36 -8.97
CA ARG A 53 8.13 5.52 -8.14
C ARG A 53 9.30 5.22 -7.22
N GLU A 54 9.71 6.24 -6.49
CA GLU A 54 10.70 6.10 -5.43
C GLU A 54 10.29 5.04 -4.40
N LYS A 55 11.29 4.50 -3.70
CA LYS A 55 11.07 3.57 -2.60
C LYS A 55 10.39 4.28 -1.43
N PRO A 56 9.56 3.57 -0.66
CA PRO A 56 9.12 4.02 0.66
C PRO A 56 10.33 4.36 1.55
N THR A 57 10.26 5.46 2.29
CA THR A 57 11.33 5.86 3.20
C THR A 57 11.16 5.17 4.57
N PRO A 58 12.26 4.85 5.29
CA PRO A 58 12.18 4.26 6.62
C PRO A 58 11.35 5.09 7.61
N GLU A 59 11.43 6.42 7.53
CA GLU A 59 10.74 7.33 8.46
C GLU A 59 9.22 7.22 8.32
N MET A 60 8.70 7.10 7.10
CA MET A 60 7.26 6.88 6.87
C MET A 60 6.83 5.49 7.35
N VAL A 61 7.68 4.48 7.18
CA VAL A 61 7.42 3.13 7.70
C VAL A 61 7.31 3.16 9.22
N ASP A 62 8.20 3.89 9.92
CA ASP A 62 8.17 4.02 11.38
C ASP A 62 6.90 4.70 11.90
N VAL A 63 6.39 5.72 11.20
CA VAL A 63 5.08 6.32 11.52
C VAL A 63 3.96 5.29 11.40
N CYS A 64 3.94 4.51 10.31
CA CYS A 64 2.97 3.45 10.11
C CYS A 64 3.06 2.35 11.17
N LEU A 65 4.28 1.92 11.55
CA LEU A 65 4.51 0.91 12.57
C LEU A 65 3.88 1.33 13.90
N ARG A 66 4.11 2.57 14.34
CA ARG A 66 3.53 3.11 15.59
C ARG A 66 2.00 3.12 15.57
N TRP A 67 1.40 3.46 14.42
CA TRP A 67 -0.06 3.42 14.28
C TRP A 67 -0.59 1.98 14.28
N LEU A 68 0.06 1.07 13.55
CA LEU A 68 -0.34 -0.34 13.44
C LEU A 68 -0.17 -1.11 14.76
N GLN A 69 0.82 -0.77 15.59
CA GLN A 69 0.96 -1.31 16.94
C GLN A 69 -0.28 -1.01 17.80
N ARG A 70 -0.90 0.18 17.66
CA ARG A 70 -2.20 0.48 18.29
C ARG A 70 -3.33 -0.35 17.68
N ALA A 71 -3.27 -0.57 16.37
CA ALA A 71 -4.25 -1.36 15.61
C ALA A 71 -4.21 -2.87 15.90
N GLU A 72 -3.20 -3.36 16.63
CA GLU A 72 -3.11 -4.76 17.03
C GLU A 72 -4.35 -5.22 17.82
N ALA A 73 -4.92 -4.34 18.65
CA ALA A 73 -6.17 -4.60 19.36
C ALA A 73 -7.38 -4.81 18.43
N GLY A 74 -7.30 -4.33 17.19
CA GLY A 74 -8.29 -4.49 16.14
C GLY A 74 -7.95 -5.57 15.11
N ARG A 75 -6.88 -6.35 15.32
CA ARG A 75 -6.43 -7.35 14.35
C ARG A 75 -7.46 -8.46 14.15
N ILE A 76 -7.69 -8.84 12.89
CA ILE A 76 -8.61 -9.91 12.50
C ILE A 76 -7.98 -10.85 11.46
N LYS A 77 -8.51 -12.06 11.35
CA LYS A 77 -7.98 -13.11 10.46
C LYS A 77 -8.32 -12.90 8.99
N THR A 78 -9.45 -12.27 8.70
CA THR A 78 -9.95 -12.01 7.36
C THR A 78 -9.69 -10.54 7.06
N PRO A 79 -8.83 -10.18 6.09
CA PRO A 79 -8.63 -8.79 5.73
C PRO A 79 -9.93 -8.12 5.26
N THR A 80 -10.20 -6.88 5.70
CA THR A 80 -11.48 -6.20 5.37
C THR A 80 -11.37 -4.71 5.03
N LEU A 81 -10.20 -4.11 5.27
CA LEU A 81 -9.95 -2.69 5.10
C LEU A 81 -8.81 -2.46 4.12
N ASN A 82 -9.07 -1.67 3.10
CA ASN A 82 -8.09 -1.33 2.07
C ASN A 82 -6.97 -0.44 2.66
N SER A 83 -5.73 -0.80 2.35
CA SER A 83 -4.48 -0.08 2.69
C SER A 83 -4.50 1.41 2.36
N TYR A 84 -5.10 1.82 1.24
CA TYR A 84 -5.27 3.22 0.87
C TYR A 84 -6.18 3.97 1.85
N THR A 85 -7.26 3.34 2.32
CA THR A 85 -8.11 3.93 3.37
C THR A 85 -7.34 4.05 4.68
N LEU A 86 -6.58 3.02 5.03
CA LEU A 86 -5.83 2.96 6.28
C LEU A 86 -4.65 3.94 6.29
N LYS A 87 -3.92 4.11 5.19
CA LYS A 87 -2.83 5.09 5.10
C LYS A 87 -3.34 6.50 5.39
N HIS A 88 -4.52 6.85 4.89
CA HIS A 88 -5.13 8.14 5.17
C HIS A 88 -5.56 8.30 6.64
N ALA A 89 -5.86 7.20 7.33
CA ALA A 89 -6.04 7.24 8.77
C ALA A 89 -4.73 7.52 9.50
N VAL A 90 -3.63 6.89 9.07
CA VAL A 90 -2.28 7.23 9.58
C VAL A 90 -1.96 8.69 9.34
N GLU A 91 -2.19 9.22 8.13
CA GLU A 91 -1.96 10.65 7.80
C GLU A 91 -2.75 11.59 8.72
N ARG A 92 -4.02 11.28 9.00
CA ARG A 92 -4.84 12.07 9.93
C ARG A 92 -4.34 11.99 11.36
N TRP A 93 -3.83 10.83 11.77
CA TRP A 93 -3.27 10.63 13.11
C TRP A 93 -1.92 11.35 13.29
N SER A 94 -0.99 11.20 12.34
CA SER A 94 0.36 11.77 12.42
C SER A 94 0.45 13.23 11.97
N ARG A 95 -0.53 13.71 11.20
CA ARG A 95 -0.48 15.03 10.50
C ARG A 95 0.61 15.12 9.45
N GLU A 96 1.08 13.98 8.94
CA GLU A 96 2.11 13.88 7.92
C GLU A 96 1.60 13.12 6.70
N TYR A 97 2.18 13.36 5.53
CA TYR A 97 1.91 12.54 4.35
C TYR A 97 2.51 11.13 4.53
N ILE A 98 1.75 10.10 4.12
CA ILE A 98 2.17 8.71 4.17
C ILE A 98 1.96 8.06 2.81
N SER A 99 3.03 7.47 2.28
CA SER A 99 2.95 6.68 1.06
C SER A 99 2.27 5.34 1.34
N ASN A 100 1.50 4.83 0.37
CA ASN A 100 0.78 3.57 0.53
C ASN A 100 1.76 2.40 0.69
N GLY A 101 2.90 2.45 -0.02
CA GLY A 101 3.94 1.45 0.13
C GLY A 101 4.54 1.39 1.53
N SER A 102 4.76 2.53 2.18
CA SER A 102 5.26 2.56 3.57
C SER A 102 4.29 1.86 4.52
N PHE A 103 2.99 2.07 4.32
CA PHE A 103 1.96 1.40 5.09
C PHE A 103 1.98 -0.13 4.91
N LEU A 104 2.07 -0.60 3.65
CA LEU A 104 2.12 -2.04 3.35
C LEU A 104 3.34 -2.71 3.96
N ILE A 105 4.51 -2.07 3.89
CA ILE A 105 5.75 -2.58 4.50
C ILE A 105 5.58 -2.70 6.02
N ALA A 106 5.07 -1.67 6.68
CA ALA A 106 4.85 -1.72 8.13
C ALA A 106 3.83 -2.81 8.53
N ALA A 107 2.78 -3.02 7.73
CA ALA A 107 1.80 -4.06 7.96
C ALA A 107 2.39 -5.47 7.83
N ASP A 108 3.24 -5.69 6.82
CA ASP A 108 3.99 -6.93 6.62
C ASP A 108 4.93 -7.22 7.80
N GLN A 109 5.71 -6.22 8.22
CA GLN A 109 6.67 -6.34 9.32
C GLN A 109 6.02 -6.73 10.66
N LEU A 110 4.81 -6.22 10.92
CA LEU A 110 4.05 -6.59 12.12
C LEU A 110 3.26 -7.90 11.97
N GLY A 111 3.24 -8.50 10.77
CA GLY A 111 2.55 -9.75 10.49
C GLY A 111 1.04 -9.62 10.33
N PHE A 112 0.55 -8.45 9.89
CA PHE A 112 -0.87 -8.33 9.52
C PHE A 112 -1.15 -9.21 8.31
N ARG A 113 -2.29 -9.89 8.33
CA ARG A 113 -2.74 -10.64 7.15
C ARG A 113 -3.14 -9.65 6.06
N MET A 114 -2.63 -9.88 4.86
CA MET A 114 -2.89 -9.03 3.70
C MET A 114 -3.34 -9.86 2.52
N VAL A 115 -4.38 -9.42 1.82
CA VAL A 115 -4.81 -10.00 0.55
C VAL A 115 -4.81 -8.88 -0.48
N GLN A 116 -4.38 -9.18 -1.69
CA GLN A 116 -4.47 -8.23 -2.78
C GLN A 116 -5.92 -7.81 -2.99
N ASP A 117 -6.16 -6.52 -3.20
CA ASP A 117 -7.49 -6.05 -3.53
C ASP A 117 -7.78 -6.38 -4.99
N ASP A 118 -8.61 -7.41 -5.23
CA ASP A 118 -8.98 -7.91 -6.55
C ASP A 118 -10.30 -7.31 -7.06
N ARG A 119 -10.91 -6.38 -6.31
CA ARG A 119 -12.21 -5.78 -6.63
C ARG A 119 -12.20 -4.99 -7.93
N THR A 120 -11.03 -4.65 -8.45
CA THR A 120 -10.89 -4.17 -9.82
C THR A 120 -10.09 -5.19 -10.63
N TRP A 121 -10.62 -5.59 -11.79
CA TRP A 121 -9.97 -6.45 -12.80
C TRP A 121 -8.60 -5.92 -13.28
N ARG A 122 -8.21 -4.72 -12.84
CA ARG A 122 -6.88 -4.15 -12.99
C ARG A 122 -6.16 -4.31 -11.65
N ALA A 123 -5.14 -5.16 -11.66
CA ALA A 123 -3.99 -5.12 -10.76
C ALA A 123 -3.95 -3.86 -9.87
N THR A 124 -4.46 -3.93 -8.63
CA THR A 124 -4.50 -2.77 -7.75
C THR A 124 -3.15 -2.56 -7.09
N LEU A 125 -2.84 -1.31 -6.75
CA LEU A 125 -1.66 -0.98 -5.94
C LEU A 125 -1.89 -1.29 -4.45
N ASN A 126 -3.05 -1.85 -4.11
CA ASN A 126 -3.56 -1.90 -2.76
C ASN A 126 -3.72 -3.35 -2.28
N MET A 127 -3.62 -3.51 -0.97
CA MET A 127 -4.04 -4.72 -0.28
C MET A 127 -5.16 -4.40 0.70
N ASP A 128 -6.07 -5.34 0.89
CA ASP A 128 -6.92 -5.39 2.07
C ASP A 128 -6.10 -5.95 3.24
N ILE A 129 -6.28 -5.35 4.41
CA ILE A 129 -5.48 -5.58 5.62
C ILE A 129 -6.37 -6.15 6.73
N GLY A 130 -5.79 -7.06 7.52
CA GLY A 130 -6.39 -7.73 8.68
C GLY A 130 -6.69 -6.82 9.87
N ILE A 131 -7.37 -5.71 9.65
CA ILE A 131 -7.87 -4.79 10.69
C ILE A 131 -9.40 -4.78 10.63
N GLY A 132 -10.04 -4.90 11.79
CA GLY A 132 -11.50 -4.93 11.91
C GLY A 132 -12.12 -3.55 11.74
N ARG A 133 -13.15 -3.47 10.90
CA ARG A 133 -13.95 -2.25 10.68
C ARG A 133 -14.49 -1.64 11.96
N ARG A 134 -14.95 -2.46 12.91
CA ARG A 134 -15.47 -1.99 14.21
C ARG A 134 -14.41 -1.23 14.99
N TRP A 135 -13.20 -1.79 15.11
CA TRP A 135 -12.09 -1.12 15.78
C TRP A 135 -11.71 0.16 15.04
N TYR A 136 -11.60 0.10 13.70
CA TYR A 136 -11.25 1.24 12.88
C TYR A 136 -12.26 2.39 13.04
N HIS A 137 -13.57 2.13 13.01
CA HIS A 137 -14.60 3.16 13.14
C HIS A 137 -14.61 3.84 14.51
N GLN A 138 -13.98 3.23 15.52
CA GLN A 138 -13.83 3.79 16.86
C GLN A 138 -12.60 4.68 17.02
N GLN A 139 -11.77 4.82 15.98
CA GLN A 139 -10.57 5.67 16.04
C GLN A 139 -10.89 7.09 15.57
N PRO A 140 -10.45 8.15 16.27
CA PRO A 140 -10.64 9.54 15.85
C PRO A 140 -10.16 9.87 14.43
N GLU A 141 -9.14 9.15 13.96
CA GLU A 141 -8.55 9.28 12.63
C GLU A 141 -9.32 8.52 11.53
N SER A 142 -10.41 7.83 11.89
CA SER A 142 -11.28 7.16 10.93
C SER A 142 -12.17 8.15 10.18
N LEU A 143 -12.41 7.88 8.88
CA LEU A 143 -13.42 8.61 8.10
C LEU A 143 -14.84 8.46 8.68
N TYR A 144 -15.08 7.41 9.46
CA TYR A 144 -16.38 7.08 10.02
C TYR A 144 -16.50 7.44 11.50
N TRP A 145 -15.48 8.07 12.08
CA TRP A 145 -15.54 8.51 13.47
C TRP A 145 -16.66 9.53 13.66
N ARG A 146 -17.58 9.20 14.57
CA ARG A 146 -18.60 10.13 15.05
C ARG A 146 -18.36 10.29 16.54
N ASN A 147 -18.00 11.50 16.99
CA ASN A 147 -17.74 11.84 18.39
C ASN A 147 -18.84 11.28 19.33
N GLY A 148 -18.61 10.10 19.91
CA GLY A 148 -19.48 9.47 20.90
C GLY A 148 -20.84 8.93 20.42
N ALA A 149 -21.24 9.13 19.16
CA ALA A 149 -22.46 8.54 18.64
C ALA A 149 -22.15 7.15 18.07
N LYS A 150 -22.65 6.08 18.73
CA LYS A 150 -22.64 4.73 18.17
C LYS A 150 -23.22 4.79 16.75
N ALA A 151 -22.43 4.40 15.76
CA ALA A 151 -22.93 4.09 14.42
C ALA A 151 -23.80 2.84 14.45
#